data_AF-A0A6C0E2H6-F1
#
_entry.id   AF-A0A6C0E2H6-F1
#
_cell.length_a   1.000
_cell.length_b   1.000
_cell.length_c   1.000
_cell.angle_alpha   90.00
_cell.angle_beta   90.00
_cell.angle_gamma   90.00
#
_symmetry.space_group_name_H-M   'P 1'
#
loop_
_entity.id
_entity.type
_entity.pdbx_description
1 polymer ?
#
loop_
_entity_poly.entity_id
_entity_poly.type
_entity_poly.pdbx_seq_one_letter_code
_entity_poly.pdbx_strand_id
1 'polypeptide(L)'
;MKILIIKTIFVKNESFIEVNNESIKSFINYIDKNKQYNITMKLFGWINNIDNMFLEKLNVNYRLFDKNYGKMYLLNNIQNFINNYDTYDIILYADHDIIITDMSILDDLNIFNELINNKKLAICSFNQYPNNRHSSIVYLNKITINNIKYYYNNNNVFVASGCFIMKPYFVPYLDKIRSNIIYGDEDILIGRTINENNLISLISSKSVFHPFDTDKEYEEWKKIEIYKLYDI
;
A
#
# COMPACT_ATOMS: atom_id res chain seq x y z
N MET A 1 2.99 -17.65 11.27
CA MET A 1 3.20 -16.86 10.05
C MET A 1 3.76 -15.49 10.42
N LYS A 2 4.81 -15.06 9.74
CA LYS A 2 5.49 -13.77 9.91
C LYS A 2 4.97 -12.77 8.88
N ILE A 3 4.57 -11.60 9.33
CA ILE A 3 3.97 -10.56 8.49
C ILE A 3 4.72 -9.27 8.70
N LEU A 4 5.04 -8.60 7.60
CA LEU A 4 5.59 -7.26 7.61
C LEU A 4 4.53 -6.27 7.13
N ILE A 5 4.20 -5.29 7.95
CA ILE A 5 3.41 -4.14 7.57
C ILE A 5 4.35 -3.00 7.22
N ILE A 6 4.21 -2.48 6.01
CA ILE A 6 4.92 -1.30 5.51
C ILE A 6 3.87 -0.23 5.30
N LYS A 7 4.01 0.87 6.02
CA LYS A 7 3.05 1.97 5.92
C LYS A 7 3.78 3.27 5.69
N THR A 8 3.25 4.07 4.76
CA THR A 8 3.80 5.41 4.52
C THR A 8 3.40 6.39 5.63
N ILE A 9 4.17 7.46 5.80
CA ILE A 9 3.83 8.65 6.60
C ILE A 9 4.01 9.85 5.68
N PHE A 10 2.95 10.58 5.35
CA PHE A 10 3.09 11.83 4.60
C PHE A 10 2.23 12.89 5.26
N VAL A 11 2.89 13.81 5.96
CA VAL A 11 2.23 14.84 6.76
C VAL A 11 2.74 16.21 6.33
N LYS A 12 1.92 16.92 5.56
CA LYS A 12 2.23 18.27 5.05
C LYS A 12 2.00 19.37 6.09
N ASN A 13 0.90 19.27 6.83
CA ASN A 13 0.46 20.24 7.82
C ASN A 13 -0.27 19.52 8.98
N GLU A 14 -0.72 20.27 9.99
CA GLU A 14 -1.35 19.71 11.19
C GLU A 14 -2.62 18.89 10.92
N SER A 15 -3.43 19.22 9.90
CA SER A 15 -4.65 18.45 9.60
C SER A 15 -4.33 17.02 9.15
N PHE A 16 -3.18 16.82 8.49
CA PHE A 16 -2.70 15.50 8.09
C PHE A 16 -2.15 14.68 9.26
N ILE A 17 -1.79 15.32 10.39
CA ILE A 17 -1.26 14.61 11.56
C ILE A 17 -2.35 13.73 12.17
N GLU A 18 -3.54 14.28 12.38
CA GLU A 18 -4.63 13.56 13.02
C GLU A 18 -5.00 12.31 12.22
N VAL A 19 -5.18 12.45 10.91
CA VAL A 19 -5.55 11.32 10.06
C VAL A 19 -4.44 10.28 9.97
N ASN A 20 -3.18 10.70 9.82
CA ASN A 20 -2.05 9.78 9.86
C ASN A 20 -1.98 9.04 11.21
N ASN A 21 -2.26 9.72 12.32
CA ASN A 21 -2.27 9.12 13.65
C ASN A 21 -3.40 8.11 13.82
N GLU A 22 -4.63 8.46 13.42
CA GLU A 22 -5.77 7.53 13.44
C GLU A 22 -5.52 6.31 12.55
N SER A 23 -4.94 6.55 11.40
CA SER A 23 -4.51 5.52 10.48
C SER A 23 -3.48 4.59 11.13
N ILE A 24 -2.41 5.10 11.76
CA ILE A 24 -1.42 4.29 12.48
C ILE A 24 -2.07 3.53 13.66
N LYS A 25 -2.93 4.18 14.46
CA LYS A 25 -3.65 3.54 15.56
C LYS A 25 -4.49 2.37 15.08
N SER A 26 -5.14 2.48 13.92
CA SER A 26 -5.94 1.38 13.35
C SER A 26 -5.09 0.14 13.07
N PHE A 27 -3.85 0.32 12.59
CA PHE A 27 -2.90 -0.76 12.36
C PHE A 27 -2.34 -1.33 13.66
N ILE A 28 -2.09 -0.51 14.68
CA ILE A 28 -1.67 -1.00 16.01
C ILE A 28 -2.78 -1.87 16.62
N ASN A 29 -4.02 -1.38 16.62
CA ASN A 29 -5.18 -2.15 17.08
C ASN A 29 -5.36 -3.44 16.25
N TYR A 30 -5.09 -3.38 14.95
CA TYR A 30 -5.10 -4.57 14.09
C TYR A 30 -4.09 -5.61 14.56
N ILE A 31 -2.86 -5.20 14.86
CA ILE A 31 -1.80 -6.07 15.38
C ILE A 31 -2.20 -6.67 16.72
N ASP A 32 -2.74 -5.85 17.63
CA ASP A 32 -3.17 -6.29 18.96
C ASP A 32 -4.32 -7.30 18.92
N LYS A 33 -5.18 -7.23 17.90
CA LYS A 33 -6.29 -8.17 17.70
C LYS A 33 -5.87 -9.45 16.97
N ASN A 34 -4.72 -9.45 16.29
CA ASN A 34 -4.25 -10.55 15.47
C ASN A 34 -2.98 -11.22 16.03
N LYS A 35 -2.93 -11.45 17.35
CA LYS A 35 -1.78 -12.01 18.06
C LYS A 35 -1.40 -13.44 17.64
N GLN A 36 -2.26 -14.13 16.89
CA GLN A 36 -1.93 -15.42 16.28
C GLN A 36 -0.85 -15.31 15.19
N TYR A 37 -0.60 -14.10 14.67
CA TYR A 37 0.45 -13.82 13.70
C TYR A 37 1.63 -13.10 14.36
N ASN A 38 2.83 -13.33 13.83
CA ASN A 38 4.01 -12.54 14.20
C ASN A 38 4.09 -11.32 13.27
N ILE A 39 3.49 -10.21 13.69
CA ILE A 39 3.39 -9.00 12.86
C ILE A 39 4.43 -7.97 13.28
N THR A 40 5.27 -7.55 12.33
CA THR A 40 6.18 -6.41 12.47
C THR A 40 5.65 -5.24 11.66
N MET A 41 5.63 -4.03 12.22
CA MET A 41 5.25 -2.82 11.50
C MET A 41 6.46 -1.89 11.34
N LYS A 42 6.62 -1.35 10.12
CA LYS A 42 7.62 -0.34 9.78
C LYS A 42 6.95 0.84 9.09
N LEU A 43 7.29 2.03 9.56
CA LEU A 43 6.77 3.29 9.04
C LEU A 43 7.84 4.05 8.26
N PHE A 44 7.48 4.63 7.11
CA PHE A 44 8.41 5.37 6.26
C PHE A 44 7.78 6.61 5.67
N GLY A 45 8.49 7.74 5.65
CA GLY A 45 8.02 8.88 4.87
C GLY A 45 8.50 10.21 5.42
N TRP A 46 7.67 11.25 5.38
CA TRP A 46 8.08 12.63 5.64
C TRP A 46 7.02 13.40 6.42
N ILE A 47 7.49 14.28 7.30
CA ILE A 47 6.67 15.22 8.10
C ILE A 47 7.30 16.60 7.97
N ASN A 48 6.48 17.59 7.65
CA ASN A 48 6.93 18.95 7.39
C ASN A 48 7.13 19.78 8.66
N ASN A 49 8.32 19.77 9.27
CA ASN A 49 8.71 20.71 10.34
C ASN A 49 7.68 20.88 11.48
N ILE A 50 6.87 19.85 11.73
CA ILE A 50 5.91 19.83 12.85
C ILE A 50 6.41 18.80 13.85
N ASP A 51 6.33 19.17 15.12
CA ASP A 51 6.62 18.26 16.22
C ASP A 51 5.74 17.01 16.12
N ASN A 52 6.37 15.84 16.03
CA ASN A 52 5.67 14.57 15.97
C ASN A 52 5.94 13.71 17.21
N MET A 53 5.69 14.30 18.39
CA MET A 53 5.65 13.59 19.68
C MET A 53 4.84 12.29 19.64
N PHE A 54 3.87 12.14 18.73
CA PHE A 54 3.09 10.91 18.63
C PHE A 54 3.96 9.73 18.21
N LEU A 55 4.74 9.86 17.13
CA LEU A 55 5.63 8.78 16.68
C LEU A 55 6.69 8.42 17.73
N GLU A 56 7.21 9.40 18.45
CA GLU A 56 8.19 9.17 19.53
C GLU A 56 7.62 8.38 20.70
N LYS A 57 6.31 8.49 20.95
CA LYS A 57 5.60 7.71 21.98
C LYS A 57 5.23 6.30 21.50
N LEU A 58 5.29 6.04 20.19
CA LEU A 58 4.99 4.72 19.64
C LEU A 58 6.23 3.83 19.72
N ASN A 59 6.04 2.61 20.22
CA ASN A 59 7.06 1.56 20.13
C ASN A 59 7.03 0.87 18.74
N VAL A 60 7.15 1.66 17.67
CA VAL A 60 7.11 1.20 16.27
C VAL A 60 8.36 1.69 15.55
N ASN A 61 8.98 0.83 14.74
CA ASN A 61 10.14 1.22 13.95
C ASN A 61 9.70 2.19 12.84
N TYR A 62 10.33 3.36 12.78
CA TYR A 62 10.06 4.34 11.73
C TYR A 62 11.34 4.93 11.15
N ARG A 63 11.25 5.41 9.91
CA ARG A 63 12.27 6.19 9.23
C ARG A 63 11.65 7.39 8.55
N LEU A 64 12.05 8.58 9.00
CA LEU A 64 11.70 9.83 8.35
C LEU A 64 12.76 10.24 7.32
N PHE A 65 12.28 10.78 6.22
CA PHE A 65 13.07 11.41 5.17
C PHE A 65 13.23 12.90 5.48
N ASP A 66 14.32 13.49 5.01
CA ASP A 66 14.61 14.92 5.12
C ASP A 66 13.67 15.78 4.25
N LYS A 67 13.16 15.23 3.16
CA LYS A 67 12.16 15.85 2.28
C LYS A 67 11.11 14.86 1.79
N ASN A 68 10.07 15.40 1.16
CA ASN A 68 9.04 14.57 0.54
C ASN A 68 9.55 13.91 -0.76
N TYR A 69 9.93 12.64 -0.69
CA TYR A 69 10.25 11.84 -1.88
C TYR A 69 9.04 11.12 -2.50
N GLY A 70 7.89 11.17 -1.83
CA GLY A 70 6.69 10.47 -2.28
C GLY A 70 6.72 8.95 -2.06
N LYS A 71 5.60 8.28 -2.38
CA LYS A 71 5.41 6.85 -2.07
C LYS A 71 6.17 5.92 -3.01
N MET A 72 6.37 6.32 -4.28
CA MET A 72 7.13 5.52 -5.23
C MET A 72 8.59 5.38 -4.83
N TYR A 73 9.17 6.40 -4.18
CA TYR A 73 10.52 6.29 -3.64
C TYR A 73 10.63 5.18 -2.59
N LEU A 74 9.63 5.03 -1.72
CA LEU A 74 9.56 3.94 -0.75
C LEU A 74 9.48 2.57 -1.45
N LEU A 75 8.57 2.42 -2.41
CA LEU A 75 8.38 1.17 -3.13
C LEU A 75 9.63 0.75 -3.92
N ASN A 76 10.30 1.72 -4.55
CA ASN A 76 11.54 1.48 -5.27
C ASN A 76 12.68 1.09 -4.30
N ASN A 77 12.76 1.72 -3.13
CA ASN A 77 13.88 1.51 -2.19
C ASN A 77 13.56 0.52 -1.05
N ILE A 78 12.48 -0.25 -1.17
CA ILE A 78 12.01 -1.15 -0.12
C ILE A 78 13.08 -2.16 0.30
N GLN A 79 13.91 -2.65 -0.64
CA GLN A 79 15.02 -3.57 -0.36
C GLN A 79 16.10 -2.91 0.51
N ASN A 80 16.41 -1.64 0.24
CA ASN A 80 17.39 -0.85 0.98
C ASN A 80 16.91 -0.51 2.39
N PHE A 81 15.59 -0.45 2.59
CA PHE A 81 14.99 -0.13 3.89
C PHE A 81 14.71 -1.37 4.73
N ILE A 82 14.67 -2.55 4.11
CA ILE A 82 14.25 -3.79 4.73
C ILE A 82 15.18 -4.91 4.29
N ASN A 83 16.38 -4.94 4.89
CA ASN A 83 17.47 -5.87 4.54
C ASN A 83 17.13 -7.37 4.65
N ASN A 84 15.97 -7.74 5.18
CA ASN A 84 15.54 -9.12 5.44
C ASN A 84 14.05 -9.34 5.10
N TYR A 85 13.53 -8.64 4.09
CA TYR A 85 12.12 -8.74 3.69
C TYR A 85 11.70 -10.17 3.29
N ASP A 86 12.66 -11.00 2.88
CA ASP A 86 12.52 -12.42 2.52
C ASP A 86 12.26 -13.34 3.73
N THR A 87 12.52 -12.88 4.95
CA THR A 87 12.23 -13.63 6.18
C THR A 87 10.76 -13.62 6.59
N TYR A 88 9.94 -12.82 5.92
CA TYR A 88 8.50 -12.71 6.14
C TYR A 88 7.74 -13.65 5.22
N ASP A 89 6.58 -14.13 5.65
CA ASP A 89 5.71 -14.95 4.79
C ASP A 89 4.85 -14.07 3.87
N ILE A 90 4.55 -12.85 4.33
CA ILE A 90 3.64 -11.90 3.72
C ILE A 90 4.10 -10.46 4.03
N ILE A 91 3.90 -9.56 3.08
CA ILE A 91 4.09 -8.13 3.23
C ILE A 91 2.77 -7.42 2.94
N LEU A 92 2.29 -6.60 3.87
CA LEU A 92 1.14 -5.71 3.70
C LEU A 92 1.65 -4.29 3.51
N TYR A 93 1.40 -3.70 2.35
CA TYR A 93 1.66 -2.29 2.07
C TYR A 93 0.38 -1.46 2.28
N ALA A 94 0.51 -0.26 2.85
CA ALA A 94 -0.59 0.71 2.95
C ALA A 94 -0.12 2.16 2.82
N ASP A 95 -0.93 2.97 2.12
CA ASP A 95 -0.80 4.42 2.10
C ASP A 95 -1.07 5.00 3.51
N HIS A 96 -0.47 6.15 3.81
CA HIS A 96 -0.43 6.83 5.11
C HIS A 96 -1.80 7.14 5.71
N ASP A 97 -2.82 7.26 4.87
CA ASP A 97 -4.19 7.59 5.25
C ASP A 97 -5.13 6.38 5.35
N ILE A 98 -4.71 5.22 4.87
CA ILE A 98 -5.53 4.00 4.90
C ILE A 98 -5.82 3.57 6.34
N ILE A 99 -7.10 3.37 6.66
CA ILE A 99 -7.56 2.87 7.96
C ILE A 99 -8.04 1.43 7.80
N ILE A 100 -7.53 0.51 8.64
CA ILE A 100 -8.07 -0.85 8.71
C ILE A 100 -9.34 -0.85 9.56
N THR A 101 -10.45 -1.19 8.93
CA THR A 101 -11.76 -1.37 9.58
C THR A 101 -12.16 -2.84 9.69
N ASP A 102 -11.74 -3.66 8.72
CA ASP A 102 -11.99 -5.10 8.69
C ASP A 102 -10.79 -5.87 9.29
N MET A 103 -11.03 -6.59 10.39
CA MET A 103 -9.99 -7.37 11.07
C MET A 103 -9.65 -8.68 10.33
N SER A 104 -10.48 -9.08 9.35
CA SER A 104 -10.34 -10.31 8.59
C SER A 104 -9.43 -10.19 7.36
N ILE A 105 -8.78 -9.04 7.11
CA ILE A 105 -8.03 -8.81 5.87
C ILE A 105 -6.92 -9.84 5.58
N LEU A 106 -6.44 -10.56 6.60
CA LEU A 106 -5.44 -11.63 6.49
C LEU A 106 -6.02 -13.04 6.46
N ASP A 107 -7.34 -13.22 6.45
CA ASP A 107 -7.92 -14.57 6.52
C ASP A 107 -7.78 -15.38 5.23
N ASP A 108 -7.46 -14.72 4.10
CA ASP A 108 -7.25 -15.41 2.82
C ASP A 108 -5.88 -15.12 2.22
N LEU A 109 -4.86 -15.60 2.91
CA LEU A 109 -3.48 -15.58 2.43
C LEU A 109 -3.15 -16.82 1.58
N ASN A 110 -4.01 -17.83 1.62
CA ASN A 110 -3.87 -19.04 0.82
C ASN A 110 -4.05 -18.76 -0.67
N ILE A 111 -4.71 -17.66 -1.04
CA ILE A 111 -4.81 -17.15 -2.41
C ILE A 111 -3.44 -17.06 -3.14
N PHE A 112 -2.34 -16.84 -2.42
CA PHE A 112 -1.00 -16.76 -3.01
C PHE A 112 -0.42 -18.12 -3.42
N ASN A 113 -1.05 -19.22 -3.02
CA ASN A 113 -0.66 -20.58 -3.44
C ASN A 113 -1.36 -21.00 -4.75
N GLU A 114 -2.38 -20.26 -5.17
CA GLU A 114 -3.16 -20.56 -6.37
C GLU A 114 -2.50 -20.01 -7.64
N LEU A 115 -2.67 -20.74 -8.74
CA LEU A 115 -2.41 -20.23 -10.08
C LEU A 115 -3.72 -19.72 -10.69
N ILE A 116 -3.76 -18.46 -11.06
CA ILE A 116 -4.94 -17.84 -11.69
C ILE A 116 -4.60 -17.62 -13.16
N ASN A 117 -5.31 -18.31 -14.06
CA ASN A 117 -5.03 -18.28 -15.51
C ASN A 117 -3.56 -18.62 -15.84
N ASN A 118 -2.99 -19.64 -15.20
CA ASN A 118 -1.57 -20.03 -15.29
C ASN A 118 -0.56 -18.95 -14.85
N LYS A 119 -1.01 -17.90 -14.17
CA LYS A 119 -0.16 -16.83 -13.63
C LYS A 119 -0.12 -16.91 -12.11
N LYS A 120 1.04 -16.54 -11.55
CA LYS A 120 1.24 -16.42 -10.10
C LYS A 120 0.78 -15.05 -9.61
N LEU A 121 0.11 -15.01 -8.45
CA LEU A 121 -0.39 -13.78 -7.85
C LEU A 121 0.74 -12.89 -7.29
N ALA A 122 0.97 -11.73 -7.92
CA ALA A 122 1.91 -10.73 -7.43
C ALA A 122 1.37 -10.02 -6.18
N ILE A 123 0.18 -9.43 -6.29
CA ILE A 123 -0.45 -8.65 -5.24
C ILE A 123 -1.95 -8.95 -5.13
N CYS A 124 -2.47 -8.86 -3.92
CA CYS A 124 -3.90 -8.82 -3.63
C CYS A 124 -4.24 -7.50 -2.95
N SER A 125 -4.87 -6.61 -3.69
CA SER A 125 -5.29 -5.31 -3.21
C SER A 125 -6.63 -5.39 -2.48
N PHE A 126 -6.87 -4.44 -1.58
CA PHE A 126 -8.18 -4.29 -0.94
C PHE A 126 -9.03 -3.28 -1.67
N ASN A 127 -10.34 -3.49 -1.62
CA ASN A 127 -11.26 -2.47 -2.05
C ASN A 127 -11.18 -1.24 -1.13
N GLN A 128 -11.36 -0.04 -1.66
CA GLN A 128 -11.30 1.19 -0.87
C GLN A 128 -12.73 1.72 -0.71
N TYR A 129 -13.17 1.95 0.53
CA TYR A 129 -14.46 2.57 0.84
C TYR A 129 -14.22 4.03 1.24
N PRO A 130 -15.08 4.99 0.83
CA PRO A 130 -16.36 4.82 0.12
C PRO A 130 -16.28 4.65 -1.41
N ASN A 131 -15.12 4.82 -2.05
CA ASN A 131 -15.01 4.83 -3.50
C ASN A 131 -14.00 3.83 -4.09
N ASN A 132 -14.42 3.18 -5.17
CA ASN A 132 -13.53 2.48 -6.11
C ASN A 132 -12.72 3.52 -6.91
N ARG A 133 -11.71 4.13 -6.29
CA ARG A 133 -10.84 5.17 -6.88
C ARG A 133 -10.09 4.72 -8.13
N HIS A 134 -9.86 3.42 -8.22
CA HIS A 134 -9.14 2.85 -9.33
C HIS A 134 -10.05 2.80 -10.55
N SER A 135 -9.44 2.95 -11.74
CA SER A 135 -10.14 2.81 -13.02
C SER A 135 -11.10 1.63 -12.98
N SER A 136 -12.38 1.83 -13.32
CA SER A 136 -13.41 0.77 -13.27
C SER A 136 -12.99 -0.51 -14.02
N ILE A 137 -12.04 -0.35 -14.96
CA ILE A 137 -11.30 -1.40 -15.64
C ILE A 137 -10.74 -2.48 -14.69
N VAL A 138 -10.33 -2.15 -13.46
CA VAL A 138 -9.78 -3.14 -12.52
C VAL A 138 -10.84 -4.11 -11.98
N TYR A 139 -12.13 -3.79 -12.16
CA TYR A 139 -13.28 -4.58 -11.71
C TYR A 139 -13.97 -5.37 -12.83
N LEU A 140 -13.40 -5.38 -14.05
CA LEU A 140 -14.05 -5.96 -15.23
C LEU A 140 -14.32 -7.46 -15.12
N ASN A 141 -13.37 -8.21 -14.56
CA ASN A 141 -13.51 -9.65 -14.41
C ASN A 141 -13.70 -9.99 -12.93
N LYS A 142 -14.41 -11.10 -12.69
CA LYS A 142 -14.66 -11.66 -11.37
C LYS A 142 -14.17 -13.09 -11.32
N ILE A 143 -13.55 -13.48 -10.22
CA ILE A 143 -13.28 -14.88 -9.88
C ILE A 143 -13.67 -15.12 -8.43
N THR A 144 -14.09 -16.34 -8.11
CA THR A 144 -14.34 -16.76 -6.73
C THR A 144 -13.33 -17.83 -6.37
N ILE A 145 -12.57 -17.61 -5.31
CA ILE A 145 -11.58 -18.56 -4.79
C ILE A 145 -11.85 -18.69 -3.30
N ASN A 146 -11.94 -19.91 -2.79
CA ASN A 146 -12.24 -20.17 -1.36
C ASN A 146 -13.47 -19.41 -0.82
N ASN A 147 -14.54 -19.32 -1.63
CA ASN A 147 -15.77 -18.56 -1.35
C ASN A 147 -15.59 -17.03 -1.22
N ILE A 148 -14.41 -16.49 -1.51
CA ILE A 148 -14.14 -15.05 -1.52
C ILE A 148 -14.18 -14.54 -2.96
N LYS A 149 -14.84 -13.40 -3.15
CA LYS A 149 -14.95 -12.74 -4.45
C LYS A 149 -13.73 -11.87 -4.67
N TYR A 150 -13.10 -12.08 -5.82
CA TYR A 150 -12.00 -11.27 -6.31
C TYR A 150 -12.35 -10.64 -7.66
N TYR A 151 -11.70 -9.52 -7.94
CA TYR A 151 -11.77 -8.83 -9.21
C TYR A 151 -10.40 -8.69 -9.85
N TYR A 152 -10.36 -8.64 -11.17
CA TYR A 152 -9.11 -8.45 -11.90
C TYR A 152 -9.33 -7.92 -13.32
N ASN A 153 -8.25 -7.47 -13.94
CA ASN A 153 -8.20 -7.09 -15.34
C ASN A 153 -7.20 -8.00 -16.08
N ASN A 154 -7.58 -8.53 -17.24
CA ASN A 154 -6.70 -9.38 -18.06
C ASN A 154 -5.38 -8.71 -18.44
N ASN A 155 -5.39 -7.39 -18.62
CA ASN A 155 -4.20 -6.65 -19.05
C ASN A 155 -3.34 -6.18 -17.86
N ASN A 156 -3.80 -6.32 -16.60
CA ASN A 156 -3.14 -5.87 -15.37
C ASN A 156 -2.57 -4.43 -15.37
N VAL A 157 -2.90 -3.60 -16.38
CA VAL A 157 -2.29 -2.26 -16.55
C VAL A 157 -2.62 -1.34 -15.38
N PHE A 158 -3.74 -1.54 -14.72
CA PHE A 158 -4.15 -0.77 -13.55
C PHE A 158 -4.29 -1.73 -12.37
N VAL A 159 -3.74 -1.34 -11.23
CA VAL A 159 -3.93 -2.04 -9.95
C VAL A 159 -4.49 -1.10 -8.90
N ALA A 160 -4.96 -1.67 -7.78
CA ALA A 160 -5.36 -0.89 -6.62
C ALA A 160 -4.18 -0.76 -5.64
N SER A 161 -3.34 0.27 -5.76
CA SER A 161 -2.08 0.35 -5.00
C SER A 161 -2.18 0.87 -3.57
N GLY A 162 -3.28 1.53 -3.19
CA GLY A 162 -3.34 2.21 -1.90
C GLY A 162 -3.23 1.28 -0.68
N CYS A 163 -3.68 0.03 -0.80
CA CYS A 163 -3.47 -1.00 0.23
C CYS A 163 -3.49 -2.38 -0.40
N PHE A 164 -2.41 -3.15 -0.26
CA PHE A 164 -2.32 -4.48 -0.84
C PHE A 164 -1.39 -5.40 -0.07
N ILE A 165 -1.65 -6.69 -0.18
CA ILE A 165 -0.78 -7.75 0.29
C ILE A 165 0.08 -8.26 -0.88
N MET A 166 1.32 -8.64 -0.60
CA MET A 166 2.21 -9.32 -1.52
C MET A 166 3.04 -10.39 -0.81
N LYS A 167 3.62 -11.29 -1.59
CA LYS A 167 4.67 -12.19 -1.13
C LYS A 167 6.05 -11.52 -1.28
N PRO A 168 7.04 -11.86 -0.43
CA PRO A 168 8.39 -11.30 -0.52
C PRO A 168 9.04 -11.44 -1.89
N TYR A 169 8.75 -12.51 -2.63
CA TYR A 169 9.31 -12.71 -3.97
C TYR A 169 8.96 -11.58 -4.95
N PHE A 170 7.89 -10.80 -4.70
CA PHE A 170 7.48 -9.71 -5.58
C PHE A 170 8.30 -8.42 -5.36
N VAL A 171 8.92 -8.27 -4.19
CA VAL A 171 9.68 -7.07 -3.81
C VAL A 171 10.79 -6.69 -4.83
N PRO A 172 11.61 -7.63 -5.34
CA PRO A 172 12.63 -7.31 -6.36
C PRO A 172 12.09 -6.73 -7.67
N TYR A 173 10.80 -6.88 -7.97
CA TYR A 173 10.20 -6.27 -9.15
C TYR A 173 9.80 -4.82 -8.90
N LEU A 174 9.40 -4.46 -7.67
CA LEU A 174 9.05 -3.08 -7.31
C LEU A 174 10.25 -2.14 -7.39
N ASP A 175 11.44 -2.59 -6.99
CA ASP A 175 12.68 -1.81 -7.08
C ASP A 175 13.04 -1.41 -8.54
N LYS A 176 12.62 -2.22 -9.50
CA LYS A 176 12.89 -1.97 -10.93
C LYS A 176 12.00 -0.88 -11.54
N ILE A 177 10.98 -0.40 -10.83
CA ILE A 177 10.00 0.56 -11.36
C ILE A 177 10.62 1.93 -11.68
N ARG A 178 11.82 2.26 -11.17
CA ARG A 178 12.65 3.45 -11.51
C ARG A 178 11.83 4.68 -11.96
N SER A 179 11.02 5.17 -11.04
CA SER A 179 10.24 6.40 -11.24
C SER A 179 10.70 7.47 -10.28
N ASN A 180 10.90 8.69 -10.80
CA ASN A 180 11.18 9.89 -10.01
C ASN A 180 9.89 10.64 -9.62
N ILE A 181 8.71 10.08 -9.95
CA ILE A 181 7.42 10.68 -9.66
C ILE A 181 7.14 10.57 -8.15
N ILE A 182 6.82 11.70 -7.51
CA ILE A 182 6.47 11.76 -6.07
C ILE A 182 5.07 11.15 -5.85
N TYR A 183 4.09 11.52 -6.68
CA TYR A 183 2.71 11.01 -6.64
C TYR A 183 2.14 10.80 -8.06
N GLY A 184 1.30 9.77 -8.25
CA GLY A 184 0.67 9.50 -9.54
C GLY A 184 1.36 8.37 -10.32
N ASP A 185 0.58 7.76 -11.20
CA ASP A 185 0.94 6.62 -12.05
C ASP A 185 1.40 5.34 -11.34
N GLU A 186 1.40 5.28 -10.00
CA GLU A 186 1.83 4.09 -9.27
C GLU A 186 1.00 2.85 -9.63
N ASP A 187 -0.32 3.04 -9.77
CA ASP A 187 -1.26 1.98 -10.18
C ASP A 187 -0.91 1.43 -11.56
N ILE A 188 -0.38 2.29 -12.44
CA ILE A 188 0.01 1.94 -13.80
C ILE A 188 1.39 1.27 -13.81
N LEU A 189 2.34 1.83 -13.09
CA LEU A 189 3.72 1.35 -13.07
C LEU A 189 3.84 -0.02 -12.39
N ILE A 190 3.14 -0.23 -11.27
CA ILE A 190 3.03 -1.53 -10.62
C ILE A 190 2.30 -2.51 -11.56
N GLY A 191 1.21 -2.08 -12.19
CA GLY A 191 0.45 -2.89 -13.13
C GLY A 191 1.26 -3.37 -14.34
N ARG A 192 2.02 -2.47 -14.97
CA ARG A 192 2.96 -2.80 -16.06
C ARG A 192 4.00 -3.82 -15.61
N THR A 193 4.59 -3.62 -14.44
CA THR A 193 5.58 -4.55 -13.88
C THR A 193 4.99 -5.95 -13.67
N ILE A 194 3.76 -6.04 -13.16
CA ILE A 194 3.06 -7.32 -13.00
C ILE A 194 2.84 -7.98 -14.37
N ASN A 195 2.40 -7.22 -15.36
CA ASN A 195 2.14 -7.73 -16.70
C ASN A 195 3.41 -8.21 -17.42
N GLU A 196 4.48 -7.42 -17.40
CA GLU A 196 5.78 -7.74 -18.03
C GLU A 196 6.42 -9.00 -17.47
N ASN A 197 6.13 -9.35 -16.21
CA ASN A 197 6.65 -10.54 -15.54
C ASN A 197 5.67 -11.73 -15.57
N ASN A 198 4.61 -11.67 -16.39
CA ASN A 198 3.58 -12.69 -16.51
C ASN A 198 2.93 -13.07 -15.16
N LEU A 199 2.72 -12.08 -14.30
CA LEU A 199 2.04 -12.22 -13.01
C LEU A 199 0.60 -11.69 -13.11
N ILE A 200 -0.15 -11.84 -12.01
CA ILE A 200 -1.52 -11.30 -11.90
C ILE A 200 -1.70 -10.50 -10.61
N SER A 201 -2.56 -9.48 -10.66
CA SER A 201 -3.07 -8.76 -9.49
C SER A 201 -4.54 -9.05 -9.30
N LEU A 202 -4.97 -9.27 -8.05
CA LEU A 202 -6.38 -9.37 -7.70
C LEU A 202 -6.80 -8.23 -6.78
N ILE A 203 -8.08 -7.88 -6.80
CA ILE A 203 -8.71 -7.01 -5.81
C ILE A 203 -9.70 -7.85 -5.00
N SER A 204 -9.49 -7.92 -3.70
CA SER A 204 -10.40 -8.57 -2.77
C SER A 204 -11.69 -7.78 -2.62
N SER A 205 -12.82 -8.48 -2.39
CA SER A 205 -14.06 -7.82 -1.94
C SER A 205 -13.97 -7.27 -0.51
N LYS A 206 -12.93 -7.64 0.25
CA LYS A 206 -12.64 -7.01 1.56
C LYS A 206 -12.20 -5.58 1.36
N SER A 207 -12.60 -4.71 2.30
CA SER A 207 -12.43 -3.27 2.14
C SER A 207 -11.59 -2.65 3.25
N VAL A 208 -10.85 -1.61 2.91
CA VAL A 208 -10.22 -0.67 3.84
C VAL A 208 -10.85 0.70 3.66
N PHE A 209 -10.73 1.56 4.68
CA PHE A 209 -11.27 2.92 4.61
C PHE A 209 -10.20 3.91 4.16
N HIS A 210 -10.55 4.79 3.22
CA HIS A 210 -9.67 5.84 2.71
C HIS A 210 -10.29 7.23 3.00
N PRO A 211 -9.83 7.96 4.03
CA PRO A 211 -10.49 9.18 4.53
C PRO A 211 -10.32 10.41 3.63
N PHE A 212 -9.18 10.59 2.95
CA PHE A 212 -8.89 11.82 2.18
C PHE A 212 -9.43 11.81 0.74
N ASP A 213 -10.69 11.41 0.56
CA ASP A 213 -11.31 11.35 -0.79
C ASP A 213 -12.10 12.57 -1.21
N THR A 214 -12.33 13.51 -0.30
CA THR A 214 -13.03 14.76 -0.61
C THR A 214 -12.21 15.99 -0.26
N ASP A 215 -10.97 15.81 0.18
CA ASP A 215 -10.08 16.90 0.57
C ASP A 215 -9.40 17.51 -0.66
N LYS A 216 -9.98 18.60 -1.16
CA LYS A 216 -9.44 19.36 -2.29
C LYS A 216 -8.04 19.92 -2.01
N GLU A 217 -7.76 20.33 -0.77
CA GLU A 217 -6.45 20.87 -0.40
C GLU A 217 -5.37 19.80 -0.53
N TYR A 218 -5.70 18.57 -0.12
CA TYR A 218 -4.82 17.42 -0.28
C TYR A 218 -4.54 17.07 -1.74
N GLU A 219 -5.59 17.07 -2.58
CA GLU A 219 -5.44 16.82 -4.01
C GLU A 219 -4.61 17.88 -4.71
N GLU A 220 -4.87 19.16 -4.42
CA GLU A 220 -4.11 20.29 -4.95
C GLU A 220 -2.64 20.21 -4.53
N TRP A 221 -2.38 19.86 -3.27
CA TRP A 221 -1.01 19.66 -2.81
C TRP A 221 -0.28 18.56 -3.58
N LYS A 222 -0.90 17.38 -3.75
CA LYS A 222 -0.30 16.29 -4.54
C LYS A 222 0.01 16.76 -5.96
N LYS A 223 -0.91 17.51 -6.60
CA LYS A 223 -0.68 18.09 -7.93
C LYS A 223 0.50 19.06 -7.95
N ILE A 224 0.60 19.96 -6.97
CA ILE A 224 1.74 20.91 -6.87
C ILE A 224 3.06 20.17 -6.72
N GLU A 225 3.12 19.14 -5.87
CA GLU A 225 4.34 18.34 -5.67
C GLU A 225 4.74 17.59 -6.96
N ILE A 226 3.76 17.16 -7.78
CA ILE A 226 4.02 16.61 -9.11
C ILE A 226 4.61 17.69 -10.03
N TYR A 227 4.00 18.87 -10.11
CA TYR A 227 4.46 19.95 -11.01
C TYR A 227 5.87 20.46 -10.67
N LYS A 228 6.22 20.54 -9.37
CA LYS A 228 7.59 20.88 -8.92
C LYS A 228 8.67 19.97 -9.49
N LEU A 229 8.36 18.73 -9.89
CA LEU A 229 9.32 17.82 -10.52
C LEU A 229 9.58 18.12 -11.99
N TYR A 230 8.66 18.82 -12.64
CA TYR A 230 8.68 19.09 -14.08
C TYR A 230 9.15 20.51 -14.42
N ASP A 231 9.52 21.33 -13.43
CA ASP A 231 9.88 22.76 -13.61
C ASP A 231 8.84 23.54 -14.44
N ILE A 232 7.53 23.31 -14.16
CA ILE A 232 6.39 24.07 -14.71
C ILE A 232 5.75 24.88 -13.59
#